data_AF-A0A937FYV2-F1
#
_entry.id   AF-A0A937FYV2-F1
#
_cell.length_a   1.000
_cell.length_b   1.000
_cell.length_c   1.000
_cell.angle_alpha   90.00
_cell.angle_beta   90.00
_cell.angle_gamma   90.00
#
_symmetry.space_group_name_H-M   'P 1'
#
loop_
_entity.id
_entity.type
_entity.pdbx_description
1 polymer ?
#
loop_
_entity_poly.entity_id
_entity_poly.type
_entity_poly.pdbx_seq_one_letter_code
_entity_poly.pdbx_strand_id
1 'polypeptide(L)'
;MKRKLLSPSFYTAITPVADHLEKDEHKTAISKVDWETEAVRCYTDLVSFFEQVDTNHLGNNNIDKIGVVDICWNEYGGDIEVDFLPENDIDTAFDEGCIMNTSAIDNNVFFEQYFNISGEDSFEVIDRDYSGLIMFFYKIMGEIIGSVVKTQEFKKLPLKEPFYVTFSFFHDDERDVIFRSE
;
A
#
# COMPACT_ATOMS: atom_id res chain seq x y z
N MET A 1 13.80 -8.28 21.97
CA MET A 1 12.53 -7.61 21.64
C MET A 1 12.41 -7.59 20.13
N LYS A 2 11.34 -8.13 19.55
CA LYS A 2 11.02 -7.86 18.13
C LYS A 2 10.74 -6.34 18.04
N ARG A 3 11.35 -5.67 17.06
CA ARG A 3 11.11 -4.23 16.83
C ARG A 3 9.66 -4.09 16.37
N LYS A 4 8.89 -3.25 17.04
CA LYS A 4 7.53 -2.91 16.57
C LYS A 4 7.62 -1.98 15.37
N LEU A 5 6.76 -2.22 14.38
CA LEU A 5 6.56 -1.39 13.21
C LEU A 5 5.49 -0.33 13.46
N LEU A 6 4.47 -0.63 14.27
CA LEU A 6 3.36 0.28 14.51
C LEU A 6 3.55 1.11 15.79
N SER A 7 3.44 2.43 15.63
CA SER A 7 3.43 3.38 16.74
C SER A 7 2.11 3.33 17.55
N PRO A 8 2.07 3.85 18.79
CA PRO A 8 0.81 4.07 19.49
C PRO A 8 -0.15 5.02 18.74
N SER A 9 0.37 5.94 17.92
CA SER A 9 -0.46 6.83 17.11
C SER A 9 -1.23 6.09 16.02
N PHE A 10 -0.69 5.00 15.46
CA PHE A 10 -1.42 4.14 14.53
C PHE A 10 -2.75 3.66 15.17
N TYR A 11 -2.68 3.08 16.37
CA TYR A 11 -3.87 2.56 17.06
C TYR A 11 -4.88 3.67 17.39
N THR A 12 -4.40 4.86 17.72
CA THR A 12 -5.25 6.04 17.92
C THR A 12 -5.94 6.48 16.62
N ALA A 13 -5.25 6.37 15.49
CA ALA A 13 -5.77 6.77 14.18
C ALA A 13 -6.78 5.77 13.61
N ILE A 14 -6.62 4.48 13.86
CA ILE A 14 -7.52 3.44 13.32
C ILE A 14 -8.76 3.18 14.18
N THR A 15 -8.77 3.60 15.46
CA THR A 15 -9.92 3.41 16.35
C THR A 15 -11.19 4.08 15.80
N PRO A 16 -11.16 5.38 15.40
CA PRO A 16 -12.34 6.00 14.79
C PRO A 16 -12.79 5.30 13.52
N VAL A 17 -11.86 4.77 12.71
CA VAL A 17 -12.21 4.04 11.48
C VAL A 17 -13.03 2.79 11.81
N ALA A 18 -12.59 2.00 12.79
CA ALA A 18 -13.30 0.81 13.25
C ALA A 18 -14.70 1.14 13.81
N ASP A 19 -14.83 2.24 14.55
CA ASP A 19 -16.10 2.67 15.13
C ASP A 19 -17.15 3.05 14.06
N HIS A 20 -16.69 3.59 12.93
CA HIS A 20 -17.55 4.08 11.83
C HIS A 20 -17.98 3.00 10.83
N LEU A 21 -17.47 1.78 10.91
CA LEU A 21 -17.97 0.68 10.08
C LEU A 21 -19.50 0.52 10.30
N GLU A 22 -20.26 0.23 9.26
CA GLU A 22 -21.71 0.08 9.32
C GLU A 22 -22.10 -1.30 9.85
N LYS A 23 -21.44 -2.37 9.38
CA LYS A 23 -21.83 -3.75 9.75
C LYS A 23 -21.10 -4.23 11.00
N ASP A 24 -21.86 -4.75 11.98
CA ASP A 24 -21.31 -5.32 13.21
C ASP A 24 -20.39 -6.52 12.96
N GLU A 25 -20.63 -7.28 11.88
CA GLU A 25 -19.77 -8.39 11.47
C GLU A 25 -18.38 -7.90 11.04
N HIS A 26 -18.29 -6.77 10.32
CA HIS A 26 -17.02 -6.16 9.93
C HIS A 26 -16.28 -5.58 11.14
N LYS A 27 -16.99 -4.91 12.07
CA LYS A 27 -16.40 -4.47 13.34
C LYS A 27 -15.81 -5.63 14.12
N THR A 28 -16.56 -6.74 14.17
CA THR A 28 -16.13 -7.95 14.85
C THR A 28 -14.91 -8.57 14.18
N ALA A 29 -14.87 -8.64 12.84
CA ALA A 29 -13.72 -9.09 12.08
C ALA A 29 -12.48 -8.23 12.38
N ILE A 30 -12.60 -6.92 12.25
CA ILE A 30 -11.52 -5.95 12.47
C ILE A 30 -11.00 -5.96 13.91
N SER A 31 -11.87 -6.13 14.91
CA SER A 31 -11.45 -6.20 16.32
C SER A 31 -10.53 -7.39 16.63
N LYS A 32 -10.49 -8.41 15.76
CA LYS A 32 -9.65 -9.60 15.92
C LYS A 32 -8.31 -9.50 15.19
N VAL A 33 -8.10 -8.46 14.39
CA VAL A 33 -6.88 -8.31 13.59
C VAL A 33 -5.69 -8.01 14.50
N ASP A 34 -4.62 -8.77 14.34
CA ASP A 34 -3.33 -8.43 14.92
C ASP A 34 -2.57 -7.51 13.97
N TRP A 35 -2.83 -6.21 14.12
CA TRP A 35 -2.28 -5.19 13.23
C TRP A 35 -0.75 -5.17 13.19
N GLU A 36 -0.07 -5.54 14.27
CA GLU A 36 1.39 -5.61 14.28
C GLU A 36 1.88 -6.75 13.36
N THR A 37 1.20 -7.88 13.38
CA THR A 37 1.47 -9.00 12.47
C THR A 37 1.18 -8.63 11.02
N GLU A 38 0.05 -7.96 10.75
CA GLU A 38 -0.26 -7.47 9.39
C GLU A 38 0.75 -6.43 8.88
N ALA A 39 1.22 -5.52 9.74
CA ALA A 39 2.26 -4.57 9.38
C ALA A 39 3.59 -5.26 9.05
N VAL A 40 3.95 -6.31 9.78
CA VAL A 40 5.15 -7.12 9.47
C VAL A 40 4.99 -7.82 8.13
N ARG A 41 3.82 -8.40 7.85
CA ARG A 41 3.52 -9.04 6.56
C ARG A 41 3.65 -8.03 5.42
N CYS A 42 2.94 -6.91 5.49
CA CYS A 42 2.99 -5.84 4.49
C CYS A 42 4.42 -5.32 4.25
N TYR A 43 5.19 -5.12 5.32
CA TYR A 43 6.59 -4.72 5.22
C TYR A 43 7.43 -5.77 4.50
N THR A 44 7.27 -7.05 4.86
CA THR A 44 8.01 -8.15 4.23
C THR A 44 7.65 -8.28 2.75
N ASP A 45 6.36 -8.25 2.42
CA ASP A 45 5.86 -8.39 1.06
C ASP A 45 6.39 -7.25 0.16
N LEU A 46 6.34 -5.99 0.63
CA LEU A 46 6.92 -4.86 -0.10
C LEU A 46 8.43 -4.97 -0.30
N VAL A 47 9.19 -5.37 0.72
CA VAL A 47 10.64 -5.55 0.59
C VAL A 47 10.95 -6.65 -0.43
N SER A 48 10.21 -7.76 -0.37
CA SER A 48 10.33 -8.86 -1.33
C SER A 48 9.91 -8.47 -2.75
N PHE A 49 8.91 -7.61 -2.89
CA PHE A 49 8.53 -7.02 -4.18
C PHE A 49 9.70 -6.21 -4.76
N PHE A 50 10.26 -5.27 -3.98
CA PHE A 50 11.37 -4.43 -4.46
C PHE A 50 12.65 -5.20 -4.76
N GLU A 51 12.87 -6.35 -4.10
CA GLU A 51 13.98 -7.26 -4.44
C GLU A 51 13.85 -7.85 -5.85
N GLN A 52 12.61 -8.03 -6.33
CA GLN A 52 12.28 -8.69 -7.59
C GLN A 52 12.06 -7.72 -8.76
N VAL A 53 12.08 -6.40 -8.52
CA VAL A 53 11.89 -5.40 -9.58
C VAL A 53 12.99 -5.54 -10.63
N ASP A 54 12.58 -5.84 -11.87
CA ASP A 54 13.47 -5.93 -13.02
C ASP A 54 13.70 -4.53 -13.60
N THR A 55 14.91 -4.00 -13.41
CA THR A 55 15.28 -2.68 -13.94
C THR A 55 15.33 -2.64 -15.47
N ASN A 56 15.44 -3.79 -16.16
CA ASN A 56 15.31 -3.82 -17.62
C ASN A 56 13.86 -3.60 -18.05
N HIS A 57 12.90 -4.10 -17.25
CA HIS A 57 11.49 -3.86 -17.50
C HIS A 57 11.13 -2.38 -17.36
N LEU A 58 11.72 -1.68 -16.38
CA LEU A 58 11.61 -0.22 -16.25
C LEU A 58 12.08 0.50 -17.53
N GLY A 59 13.28 0.15 -18.04
CA GLY A 59 13.83 0.75 -19.25
C GLY A 59 13.00 0.48 -20.50
N ASN A 60 12.39 -0.71 -20.63
CA ASN A 60 11.49 -1.03 -21.74
C ASN A 60 10.20 -0.18 -21.74
N ASN A 61 9.84 0.38 -20.59
CA ASN A 61 8.72 1.30 -20.41
C ASN A 61 9.16 2.77 -20.31
N ASN A 62 10.36 3.12 -20.80
CA ASN A 62 10.94 4.47 -20.79
C ASN A 62 11.17 5.06 -19.39
N ILE A 63 11.34 4.22 -18.36
CA ILE A 63 11.66 4.64 -16.99
C ILE A 63 13.14 4.40 -16.73
N ASP A 64 13.99 5.37 -17.10
CA ASP A 64 15.42 5.35 -16.76
C ASP A 64 15.67 5.62 -15.28
N LYS A 65 14.83 6.48 -14.70
CA LYS A 65 14.81 6.77 -13.26
C LYS A 65 13.39 6.97 -12.77
N ILE A 66 13.15 6.59 -11.52
CA ILE A 66 11.86 6.65 -10.86
C ILE A 66 11.77 7.94 -10.05
N GLY A 67 10.78 8.78 -10.36
CA GLY A 67 10.42 9.97 -9.60
C GLY A 67 9.34 9.71 -8.55
N VAL A 68 8.38 8.83 -8.85
CA VAL A 68 7.33 8.40 -7.93
C VAL A 68 7.24 6.88 -7.90
N VAL A 69 7.17 6.32 -6.70
CA VAL A 69 6.71 4.96 -6.44
C VAL A 69 5.26 5.08 -6.00
N ASP A 70 4.31 4.70 -6.86
CA ASP A 70 2.89 4.80 -6.54
C ASP A 70 2.41 3.48 -5.94
N ILE A 71 1.78 3.54 -4.78
CA ILE A 71 1.17 2.39 -4.11
C ILE A 71 -0.35 2.55 -4.28
N CYS A 72 -1.01 1.60 -4.93
CA CYS A 72 -2.45 1.67 -5.17
C CYS A 72 -3.13 0.46 -4.55
N TRP A 73 -4.25 0.68 -3.89
CA TRP A 73 -5.16 -0.42 -3.58
C TRP A 73 -5.90 -0.84 -4.85
N ASN A 74 -5.83 -2.12 -5.22
CA ASN A 74 -6.60 -2.67 -6.33
C ASN A 74 -7.96 -3.12 -5.82
N GLU A 75 -9.00 -2.32 -6.08
CA GLU A 75 -10.33 -2.57 -5.59
C GLU A 75 -10.98 -3.85 -6.14
N TYR A 76 -10.54 -4.34 -7.31
CA TYR A 76 -11.10 -5.55 -7.90
C TYR A 76 -10.36 -6.83 -7.50
N GLY A 77 -9.12 -6.72 -7.01
CA GLY A 77 -8.31 -7.87 -6.56
C GLY A 77 -8.17 -7.97 -5.04
N GLY A 78 -8.42 -6.87 -4.32
CA GLY A 78 -8.17 -6.76 -2.89
C GLY A 78 -6.68 -6.73 -2.54
N ASP A 79 -5.78 -6.68 -3.52
CA ASP A 79 -4.35 -6.57 -3.32
C ASP A 79 -3.86 -5.12 -3.38
N ILE A 80 -2.60 -4.89 -3.02
CA ILE A 80 -1.94 -3.60 -3.17
C ILE A 80 -0.92 -3.73 -4.28
N GLU A 81 -1.07 -2.89 -5.30
CA GLU A 81 -0.19 -2.79 -6.44
C GLU A 81 0.85 -1.69 -6.22
N VAL A 82 1.99 -1.85 -6.88
CA VAL A 82 3.02 -0.82 -6.98
C VAL A 82 3.28 -0.50 -8.44
N ASP A 83 3.36 0.79 -8.72
CA ASP A 83 3.74 1.34 -10.01
C ASP A 83 4.91 2.33 -9.88
N PHE A 84 5.53 2.63 -11.01
CA PHE A 84 6.70 3.47 -11.09
C PHE A 84 6.53 4.53 -12.16
N LEU A 85 6.62 5.79 -11.75
CA LEU A 85 6.49 6.93 -12.67
C LEU A 85 7.83 7.64 -12.79
N PRO A 86 8.22 8.05 -14.01
CA PRO A 86 9.51 8.66 -14.24
C PRO A 86 9.59 10.08 -13.67
N GLU A 87 8.49 10.83 -13.67
CA GLU A 87 8.45 12.21 -13.21
C GLU A 87 8.41 12.34 -11.69
N ASN A 88 9.03 13.40 -11.15
CA ASN A 88 9.04 13.71 -9.71
C ASN A 88 8.36 15.05 -9.40
N ASP A 89 7.57 15.57 -10.33
CA ASP A 89 6.61 16.64 -10.09
C ASP A 89 5.25 15.99 -9.87
N ILE A 90 4.74 16.00 -8.63
CA ILE A 90 3.49 15.33 -8.26
C ILE A 90 2.29 15.87 -9.05
N ASP A 91 2.33 17.14 -9.45
CA ASP A 91 1.23 17.78 -10.17
C ASP A 91 1.07 17.22 -11.60
N THR A 92 2.15 16.68 -12.18
CA THR A 92 2.17 16.17 -13.57
C THR A 92 2.58 14.71 -13.68
N ALA A 93 3.04 14.08 -12.59
CA ALA A 93 3.62 12.74 -12.65
C ALA A 93 2.64 11.68 -13.16
N PHE A 94 1.36 11.88 -12.90
CA PHE A 94 0.28 10.95 -13.22
C PHE A 94 -0.43 11.27 -14.56
N ASP A 95 0.00 12.31 -15.30
CA ASP A 95 -0.65 12.74 -16.56
C ASP A 95 -0.65 11.63 -17.62
N GLU A 96 0.38 10.77 -17.62
CA GLU A 96 0.50 9.62 -18.54
C GLU A 96 -0.17 8.35 -18.00
N GLY A 97 -0.76 8.41 -16.80
CA GLY A 97 -1.38 7.28 -16.12
C GLY A 97 -0.37 6.26 -15.57
N CYS A 98 -0.91 5.16 -15.04
CA CYS A 98 -0.10 4.06 -14.52
C CYS A 98 0.55 3.23 -15.65
N ILE A 99 1.75 2.69 -15.42
CA ILE A 99 2.59 2.06 -16.46
C ILE A 99 2.70 0.54 -16.25
N MET A 100 2.96 0.06 -15.04
CA MET A 100 3.33 -1.34 -14.78
C MET A 100 2.62 -2.01 -13.59
N ASN A 101 1.59 -1.39 -13.01
CA ASN A 101 0.73 -1.92 -11.93
C ASN A 101 0.94 -3.41 -11.63
N THR A 102 1.83 -3.68 -10.67
CA THR A 102 2.18 -5.06 -10.29
C THR A 102 1.81 -5.28 -8.84
N SER A 103 1.09 -6.36 -8.58
CA SER A 103 0.75 -6.78 -7.21
C SER A 103 2.01 -6.93 -6.35
N ALA A 104 2.03 -6.19 -5.24
CA ALA A 104 3.13 -6.17 -4.27
C ALA A 104 2.72 -6.77 -2.92
N ILE A 105 1.44 -6.65 -2.54
CA ILE A 105 0.89 -7.27 -1.33
C ILE A 105 -0.43 -7.94 -1.68
N ASP A 106 -0.46 -9.28 -1.63
CA ASP A 106 -1.69 -10.06 -1.74
C ASP A 106 -2.43 -10.07 -0.39
N ASN A 107 -3.63 -9.50 -0.32
CA ASN A 107 -4.46 -9.54 0.89
C ASN A 107 -5.54 -10.60 0.87
N ASN A 108 -5.55 -11.53 -0.09
CA ASN A 108 -6.50 -12.63 -0.10
C ASN A 108 -6.43 -13.42 1.22
N VAL A 109 -5.24 -13.65 1.77
CA VAL A 109 -5.05 -14.29 3.08
C VAL A 109 -5.72 -13.49 4.21
N PHE A 110 -5.64 -12.16 4.18
CA PHE A 110 -6.30 -11.30 5.17
C PHE A 110 -7.82 -11.42 5.07
N PHE A 111 -8.38 -11.34 3.87
CA PHE A 111 -9.81 -11.46 3.64
C PHE A 111 -10.34 -12.84 4.00
N GLU A 112 -9.64 -13.91 3.63
CA GLU A 112 -10.01 -15.27 3.97
C GLU A 112 -10.00 -15.48 5.49
N GLN A 113 -8.96 -14.98 6.17
CA GLN A 113 -8.79 -15.18 7.61
C GLN A 113 -9.83 -14.42 8.45
N TYR A 114 -10.12 -13.17 8.10
CA TYR A 114 -10.92 -12.29 8.96
C TYR A 114 -12.37 -12.13 8.49
N PHE A 115 -12.62 -12.22 7.18
CA PHE A 115 -13.93 -12.00 6.56
C PHE A 115 -14.50 -13.26 5.92
N ASN A 116 -13.71 -14.34 5.78
CA ASN A 116 -14.10 -15.59 5.14
C ASN A 116 -14.61 -15.38 3.70
N ILE A 117 -13.92 -14.52 2.95
CA ILE A 117 -14.15 -14.21 1.54
C ILE A 117 -12.81 -14.09 0.81
N SER A 118 -12.84 -14.13 -0.52
CA SER A 118 -11.66 -13.85 -1.34
C SER A 118 -11.36 -12.35 -1.43
N GLY A 119 -10.14 -12.00 -1.85
CA GLY A 119 -9.77 -10.63 -2.21
C GLY A 119 -10.62 -10.09 -3.37
N GLU A 120 -10.89 -10.92 -4.39
CA GLU A 120 -11.70 -10.55 -5.56
C GLU A 120 -13.15 -10.19 -5.20
N ASP A 121 -13.74 -10.90 -4.23
CA ASP A 121 -15.12 -10.65 -3.77
C ASP A 121 -15.19 -9.52 -2.74
N SER A 122 -14.05 -9.05 -2.24
CA SER A 122 -13.98 -8.20 -1.04
C SER A 122 -14.70 -6.85 -1.22
N PHE A 123 -14.54 -6.21 -2.38
CA PHE A 123 -15.18 -4.94 -2.68
C PHE A 123 -16.71 -5.05 -2.67
N GLU A 124 -17.27 -6.07 -3.34
CA GLU A 124 -18.72 -6.26 -3.42
C GLU A 124 -19.33 -6.67 -2.07
N VAL A 125 -18.69 -7.58 -1.33
CA VAL A 125 -19.26 -8.13 -0.09
C VAL A 125 -19.17 -7.15 1.07
N ILE A 126 -18.03 -6.46 1.20
CA ILE A 126 -17.79 -5.50 2.28
C ILE A 126 -18.51 -4.18 1.99
N ASP A 127 -18.66 -3.83 0.70
CA ASP A 127 -19.49 -2.73 0.21
C ASP A 127 -19.10 -1.39 0.87
N ARG A 128 -20.00 -0.74 1.60
CA ARG A 128 -19.79 0.59 2.18
C ARG A 128 -18.64 0.69 3.17
N ASP A 129 -18.29 -0.43 3.80
CA ASP A 129 -17.21 -0.48 4.78
C ASP A 129 -15.83 -0.66 4.13
N TYR A 130 -15.77 -0.90 2.82
CA TYR A 130 -14.54 -1.27 2.12
C TYR A 130 -13.49 -0.15 2.15
N SER A 131 -13.90 1.11 1.94
CA SER A 131 -12.98 2.26 2.07
C SER A 131 -12.42 2.40 3.49
N GLY A 132 -13.21 2.03 4.49
CA GLY A 132 -12.76 1.92 5.88
C GLY A 132 -11.66 0.87 6.03
N LEU A 133 -11.74 -0.27 5.32
CA LEU A 133 -10.68 -1.27 5.30
C LEU A 133 -9.39 -0.78 4.66
N ILE A 134 -9.50 -0.16 3.49
CA ILE A 134 -8.37 0.43 2.78
C ILE A 134 -7.67 1.46 3.69
N MET A 135 -8.43 2.24 4.47
CA MET A 135 -7.87 3.20 5.43
C MET A 135 -6.94 2.54 6.46
N PHE A 136 -7.21 1.32 6.93
CA PHE A 136 -6.27 0.63 7.85
C PHE A 136 -4.93 0.36 7.15
N PHE A 137 -4.95 -0.11 5.90
CA PHE A 137 -3.74 -0.39 5.13
C PHE A 137 -3.00 0.88 4.74
N TYR A 138 -3.71 1.95 4.38
CA TYR A 138 -3.12 3.28 4.21
C TYR A 138 -2.35 3.74 5.47
N LYS A 139 -2.93 3.55 6.66
CA LYS A 139 -2.25 3.85 7.93
C LYS A 139 -1.06 2.93 8.19
N ILE A 140 -1.11 1.65 7.81
CA ILE A 140 0.05 0.74 7.88
C ILE A 140 1.15 1.27 6.96
N MET A 141 0.85 1.59 5.71
CA MET A 141 1.82 2.10 4.73
C MET A 141 2.55 3.33 5.25
N GLY A 142 1.81 4.29 5.81
CA GLY A 142 2.40 5.50 6.43
C GLY A 142 3.40 5.20 7.56
N GLU A 143 3.20 4.12 8.34
CA GLU A 143 4.11 3.72 9.41
C GLU A 143 5.33 2.95 8.90
N ILE A 144 5.15 2.08 7.90
CA ILE A 144 6.21 1.18 7.44
C ILE A 144 7.10 1.78 6.35
N ILE A 145 6.59 2.71 5.52
CA ILE A 145 7.29 3.15 4.32
C ILE A 145 8.66 3.78 4.62
N GLY A 146 8.75 4.58 5.70
CA GLY A 146 10.00 5.20 6.14
C GLY A 146 11.09 4.19 6.57
N SER A 147 10.71 2.94 6.84
CA SER A 147 11.65 1.84 7.06
C SER A 147 11.92 1.05 5.77
N VAL A 148 10.90 0.84 4.93
CA VAL A 148 11.05 0.17 3.62
C VAL A 148 12.06 0.92 2.74
N VAL A 149 11.96 2.25 2.62
CA VAL A 149 12.89 3.06 1.80
C VAL A 149 14.34 3.02 2.28
N LYS A 150 14.59 2.51 3.50
CA LYS A 150 15.94 2.38 4.07
C LYS A 150 16.57 1.02 3.76
N THR A 151 15.81 0.05 3.26
CA THR A 151 16.30 -1.29 2.93
C THR A 151 17.24 -1.24 1.74
N GLN A 152 18.03 -2.30 1.54
CA GLN A 152 18.97 -2.35 0.40
C GLN A 152 18.23 -2.64 -0.90
N GLU A 153 17.14 -3.38 -0.82
CA GLU A 153 16.25 -3.75 -1.92
C GLU A 153 15.68 -2.49 -2.56
N PHE A 154 15.11 -1.58 -1.75
CA PHE A 154 14.59 -0.32 -2.25
C PHE A 154 15.69 0.62 -2.78
N LYS A 155 16.83 0.72 -2.08
CA LYS A 155 17.94 1.61 -2.46
C LYS A 155 18.66 1.23 -3.75
N LYS A 156 18.47 0.01 -4.26
CA LYS A 156 19.01 -0.42 -5.55
C LYS A 156 18.20 0.11 -6.73
N LEU A 157 16.97 0.57 -6.50
CA LEU A 157 16.14 1.16 -7.54
C LEU A 157 16.80 2.44 -8.10
N PRO A 158 16.64 2.72 -9.41
CA PRO A 158 17.19 3.91 -10.03
C PRO A 158 16.36 5.16 -9.69
N LEU A 159 16.39 5.64 -8.45
CA LEU A 159 15.56 6.75 -7.99
C LEU A 159 16.08 8.13 -8.46
N LYS A 160 15.17 9.08 -8.68
CA LYS A 160 15.45 10.53 -8.75
C LYS A 160 15.63 11.09 -7.33
N GLU A 161 16.18 12.30 -7.23
CA GLU A 161 16.21 13.06 -5.97
C GLU A 161 15.65 14.49 -6.21
N PRO A 162 14.56 14.88 -5.53
CA PRO A 162 13.76 14.05 -4.65
C PRO A 162 12.97 12.98 -5.43
N PHE A 163 12.63 11.89 -4.75
CA PHE A 163 11.57 10.95 -5.14
C PHE A 163 10.45 10.98 -4.11
N TYR A 164 9.30 10.45 -4.51
CA TYR A 164 8.11 10.36 -3.67
C TYR A 164 7.60 8.92 -3.60
N VAL A 165 6.95 8.59 -2.49
CA VAL A 165 6.08 7.42 -2.43
C VAL A 165 4.67 7.93 -2.15
N THR A 166 3.73 7.50 -2.98
CA THR A 166 2.32 7.87 -2.87
C THR A 166 1.46 6.68 -2.47
N PHE A 167 0.25 6.97 -2.00
CA PHE A 167 -0.79 5.98 -1.80
C PHE A 167 -2.11 6.47 -2.40
N SER A 168 -2.81 5.63 -3.14
CA SER A 168 -4.18 5.85 -3.60
C SER A 168 -5.12 4.76 -3.10
N PHE A 169 -6.34 5.17 -2.74
CA PHE A 169 -7.39 4.27 -2.25
C PHE A 169 -8.05 3.49 -3.38
N PHE A 170 -8.10 4.09 -4.56
CA PHE A 170 -8.63 3.54 -5.79
C PHE A 170 -7.78 4.05 -6.94
N HIS A 171 -7.75 3.33 -8.06
CA HIS A 171 -6.94 3.71 -9.23
C HIS A 171 -7.24 5.13 -9.75
N ASP A 172 -8.50 5.55 -9.64
CA ASP A 172 -9.00 6.84 -10.12
C ASP A 172 -8.97 7.95 -9.04
N ASP A 173 -8.51 7.66 -7.82
CA ASP A 173 -8.48 8.62 -6.71
C ASP A 173 -7.25 9.53 -6.75
N GLU A 174 -7.34 10.67 -6.07
CA GLU A 174 -6.15 11.50 -5.78
C GLU A 174 -5.14 10.70 -4.95
N ARG A 175 -3.85 10.93 -5.22
CA ARG A 175 -2.73 10.28 -4.52
C ARG A 175 -2.29 11.10 -3.32
N ASP A 176 -2.18 10.44 -2.17
CA ASP A 176 -1.54 11.02 -0.98
C ASP A 176 -0.03 10.77 -1.00
N VAL A 177 0.77 11.81 -0.82
CA VAL A 177 2.22 11.65 -0.60
C VAL A 177 2.47 11.14 0.82
N ILE A 178 2.88 9.87 0.93
CA ILE A 178 3.19 9.23 2.22
C ILE A 178 4.68 9.26 2.57
N PHE A 179 5.55 9.53 1.59
CA PHE A 179 6.98 9.74 1.79
C PHE A 179 7.56 10.66 0.72
N ARG A 180 8.56 11.46 1.12
CA ARG A 180 9.38 12.28 0.23
C ARG A 180 10.85 12.14 0.65
N SER A 181 11.75 11.91 -0.29
CA SER A 181 13.19 11.97 0.00
C SER A 181 13.67 13.41 0.13
N GLU A 182 14.65 13.60 1.03
CA GLU A 182 15.30 14.90 1.27
C GLU A 182 16.25 15.27 0.13
#